data_AF-A0A3B8UF02-F1
#
_entry.id   AF-A0A3B8UF02-F1
#
_cell.length_a   1.000
_cell.length_b   1.000
_cell.length_c   1.000
_cell.angle_alpha   90.00
_cell.angle_beta   90.00
_cell.angle_gamma   90.00
#
_symmetry.space_group_name_H-M   'P 1'
#
loop_
_entity.id
_entity.type
_entity.pdbx_description
1 polymer ?
#
loop_
_entity_poly.entity_id
_entity_poly.type
_entity_poly.pdbx_seq_one_letter_code
_entity_poly.pdbx_strand_id
1 'polypeptide(L)'
;FVSCPRLLKTAEGVNVLVERKKGDKVERVLTNIEYCDFARYGIEDKPLEEGGRYSRFTCNTNILFARLQEIEKAVSLCPYPGLLINIKPATFVSSSGEKKQIAMGRLESTMQNIADVFIEEHPVSSEPKTEKTFVMYNDRKKTISTTKKAYVPGGSLQETPEQGF
;
A
#
# COMPACT_ATOMS: atom_id res chain seq x y z
N PHE A 1 9.85 2.45 5.94
CA PHE A 1 8.86 3.14 5.10
C PHE A 1 8.89 4.63 5.37
N VAL A 2 8.75 5.47 4.36
CA VAL A 2 8.40 6.89 4.58
C VAL A 2 6.88 7.05 4.50
N SER A 3 6.30 7.65 5.52
CA SER A 3 4.88 7.93 5.64
C SER A 3 4.60 9.43 5.76
N CYS A 4 3.34 9.78 5.60
CA CYS A 4 2.82 11.14 5.70
C CYS A 4 1.35 11.13 6.16
N PRO A 5 0.75 12.29 6.49
CA PRO A 5 -0.70 12.37 6.67
C PRO A 5 -1.43 11.93 5.39
N ARG A 6 -2.32 10.93 5.48
CA ARG A 6 -3.12 10.43 4.35
C ARG A 6 -4.43 11.20 4.25
N LEU A 7 -4.82 11.64 3.06
CA LEU A 7 -6.14 12.24 2.83
C LEU A 7 -7.22 11.17 2.81
N LEU A 8 -8.39 11.47 3.36
CA LEU A 8 -9.54 10.56 3.32
C LEU A 8 -9.97 10.22 1.90
N LYS A 9 -10.37 8.95 1.71
CA LYS A 9 -10.95 8.43 0.45
C LYS A 9 -10.04 8.58 -0.77
N THR A 10 -8.73 8.67 -0.55
CA THR A 10 -7.73 8.70 -1.63
C THR A 10 -7.24 7.30 -1.97
N ALA A 11 -6.79 7.14 -3.22
CA ALA A 11 -6.23 5.90 -3.77
C ALA A 11 -4.78 5.69 -3.29
N GLU A 12 -4.58 5.67 -1.98
CA GLU A 12 -3.28 5.56 -1.32
C GLU A 12 -3.28 4.39 -0.34
N GLY A 13 -2.28 3.52 -0.44
CA GLY A 13 -2.02 2.48 0.54
C GLY A 13 -1.63 3.03 1.91
N VAL A 14 -1.68 2.16 2.91
CA VAL A 14 -1.36 2.49 4.31
C VAL A 14 -0.29 1.54 4.84
N ASN A 15 0.64 2.09 5.63
CA ASN A 15 1.58 1.29 6.39
C ASN A 15 0.93 0.90 7.72
N VAL A 16 0.88 -0.39 8.03
CA VAL A 16 0.25 -0.94 9.23
C VAL A 16 1.15 -1.97 9.90
N LEU A 17 1.11 -1.98 11.23
CA LEU A 17 1.70 -3.06 12.01
C LEU A 17 0.66 -4.17 12.15
N VAL A 18 0.98 -5.36 11.66
CA VAL A 18 0.13 -6.55 11.77
C VAL A 18 0.65 -7.42 12.90
N GLU A 19 -0.25 -7.83 13.79
CA GLU A 19 0.02 -8.76 14.88
C GLU A 19 -0.71 -10.09 14.65
N ARG A 20 0.01 -11.21 14.80
CA ARG A 20 -0.56 -12.56 14.77
C ARG A 20 -0.19 -13.31 16.05
N LYS A 21 -1.18 -13.76 16.81
CA LYS A 21 -0.94 -14.54 18.03
C LYS A 21 -0.34 -15.91 17.68
N LYS A 22 0.66 -16.33 18.45
CA LYS A 22 1.35 -17.61 18.33
C LYS A 22 1.69 -18.12 19.72
N GLY A 23 0.73 -18.78 20.37
CA GLY A 23 0.86 -19.25 21.75
C GLY A 23 0.99 -18.08 22.73
N ASP A 24 2.08 -18.06 23.50
CA ASP A 24 2.46 -17.02 24.45
C ASP A 24 3.22 -15.84 23.80
N LYS A 25 3.44 -15.91 22.48
CA LYS A 25 4.08 -14.86 21.68
C LYS A 25 3.13 -14.24 20.68
N VAL A 26 3.56 -13.11 20.12
CA VAL A 26 2.95 -12.43 18.99
C VAL A 26 4.00 -12.26 17.90
N GLU A 27 3.65 -12.67 16.68
CA GLU A 27 4.41 -12.31 15.48
C GLU A 27 3.97 -10.93 15.02
N ARG A 28 4.96 -10.08 14.73
CA ARG A 28 4.76 -8.72 14.27
C ARG A 28 5.43 -8.51 12.94
N VAL A 29 4.76 -7.76 12.07
CA VAL A 29 5.32 -7.33 10.79
C VAL A 29 4.74 -5.99 10.40
N LEU A 30 5.62 -5.06 10.01
CA LEU A 30 5.21 -3.79 9.43
C LEU A 30 5.05 -3.99 7.92
N THR A 31 3.83 -3.82 7.42
CA THR A 31 3.48 -4.08 6.02
C THR A 31 2.72 -2.90 5.41
N ASN A 32 2.58 -2.93 4.09
CA ASN A 32 1.69 -2.04 3.36
C ASN A 32 0.42 -2.78 2.92
N ILE A 33 -0.72 -2.14 3.11
CA ILE A 33 -2.00 -2.57 2.55
C ILE A 33 -2.44 -1.55 1.51
N GLU A 34 -2.71 -2.01 0.28
CA GLU A 34 -3.25 -1.17 -0.79
C GLU A 34 -4.70 -0.77 -0.53
N TYR A 35 -5.08 0.43 -0.96
CA TYR A 35 -6.43 0.97 -0.74
C TYR A 35 -7.53 0.07 -1.33
N CYS A 36 -7.25 -0.64 -2.43
CA CYS A 36 -8.19 -1.57 -3.05
C CYS A 36 -8.48 -2.81 -2.19
N ASP A 37 -7.58 -3.16 -1.27
CA ASP A 37 -7.76 -4.29 -0.36
C ASP A 37 -8.39 -3.89 0.99
N PHE A 38 -8.71 -2.61 1.22
CA PHE A 38 -9.28 -2.17 2.50
C PHE A 38 -10.56 -2.91 2.85
N ALA A 39 -11.46 -3.07 1.87
CA ALA A 39 -12.71 -3.81 2.06
C ALA A 39 -12.45 -5.28 2.44
N ARG A 40 -11.44 -5.91 1.84
CA ARG A 40 -11.05 -7.29 2.14
C ARG A 40 -10.56 -7.44 3.58
N TYR A 41 -9.87 -6.43 4.10
CA TYR A 41 -9.34 -6.44 5.47
C TYR A 41 -10.25 -5.75 6.50
N GLY A 42 -11.45 -5.31 6.13
CA GLY A 42 -12.37 -4.59 7.02
C GLY A 42 -11.82 -3.23 7.49
N ILE A 43 -10.91 -2.62 6.73
CA ILE A 43 -10.30 -1.34 7.07
C ILE A 43 -11.24 -0.22 6.65
N GLU A 44 -11.83 0.44 7.63
CA GLU A 44 -12.61 1.66 7.41
C GLU A 44 -11.71 2.90 7.41
N ASP A 45 -11.77 3.67 6.32
CA ASP A 45 -11.05 4.93 6.13
C ASP A 45 -11.76 6.09 6.83
N LYS A 46 -11.62 6.14 8.17
CA LYS A 46 -12.21 7.16 9.05
C LYS A 46 -11.23 8.30 9.32
N PRO A 47 -11.73 9.52 9.57
CA PRO A 47 -10.88 10.64 9.96
C PRO A 47 -10.11 10.36 11.26
N LEU A 48 -8.93 10.96 11.40
CA LEU A 48 -8.19 10.99 12.66
C LEU A 48 -8.92 11.80 13.74
N GLU A 49 -9.47 12.96 13.33
CA GLU A 49 -10.26 13.86 14.17
C GLU A 49 -11.62 14.08 13.52
N GLU A 50 -12.71 14.08 14.28
CA GLU A 50 -14.07 14.24 13.73
C GLU A 50 -14.20 15.50 12.85
N GLY A 51 -14.73 15.34 11.64
CA GLY A 51 -14.80 16.42 10.64
C GLY A 51 -13.47 16.78 9.95
N GLY A 52 -12.36 16.18 10.35
CA GLY A 52 -11.04 16.37 9.75
C GLY A 52 -10.90 15.73 8.36
N ARG A 53 -9.93 16.23 7.58
CA ARG A 53 -9.67 15.75 6.20
C ARG A 53 -8.68 14.58 6.11
N TYR A 54 -7.96 14.31 7.20
CA TYR A 54 -6.91 13.30 7.24
C TYR A 54 -7.43 12.00 7.85
N SER A 55 -7.01 10.88 7.27
CA SER A 55 -7.31 9.54 7.75
C SER A 55 -6.60 9.27 9.08
N ARG A 56 -7.19 8.39 9.90
CA ARG A 56 -6.54 7.81 11.07
C ARG A 56 -5.31 6.97 10.72
N PHE A 57 -5.15 6.60 9.44
CA PHE A 57 -3.98 5.89 8.93
C PHE A 57 -3.02 6.83 8.22
N THR A 58 -1.72 6.52 8.29
CA THR A 58 -0.69 7.25 7.53
C THR A 58 -0.55 6.66 6.12
N CYS A 59 -0.16 7.52 5.19
CA CYS A 59 0.03 7.16 3.78
C CYS A 59 1.30 6.30 3.63
N ASN A 60 1.31 5.35 2.70
CA ASN A 60 2.57 4.85 2.15
C ASN A 60 2.98 5.72 0.96
N THR A 61 4.17 6.32 1.02
CA THR A 61 4.70 7.17 -0.07
C THR A 61 5.47 6.40 -1.14
N ASN A 62 5.62 5.08 -1.00
CA ASN A 62 6.51 4.22 -1.79
C ASN A 62 7.99 4.62 -1.77
N ILE A 63 8.40 5.48 -0.83
CA ILE A 63 9.82 5.73 -0.56
C ILE A 63 10.25 4.77 0.56
N LEU A 64 11.17 3.87 0.21
CA LEU A 64 11.69 2.85 1.11
C LEU A 64 13.18 3.11 1.35
N PHE A 65 13.57 3.11 2.62
CA PHE A 65 14.97 3.02 3.01
C PHE A 65 15.21 1.62 3.52
N ALA A 66 16.22 0.97 2.97
CA ALA A 66 16.54 -0.40 3.32
C ALA A 66 18.05 -0.62 3.35
N ARG A 67 18.48 -1.52 4.24
CA ARG A 67 19.85 -2.04 4.23
C ARG A 67 19.96 -3.06 3.12
N LEU A 68 20.83 -2.79 2.14
CA LEU A 68 20.95 -3.63 0.93
C LEU A 68 21.16 -5.12 1.26
N GLN A 69 22.06 -5.43 2.20
CA GLN A 69 22.35 -6.82 2.58
C GLN A 69 21.12 -7.59 3.10
N GLU A 70 20.17 -6.90 3.75
CA GLU A 70 18.95 -7.53 4.24
C GLU A 70 17.94 -7.73 3.12
N ILE A 71 17.92 -6.83 2.12
CA ILE A 71 17.07 -6.97 0.94
C ILE A 71 17.53 -8.14 0.07
N GLU A 72 18.84 -8.34 -0.12
CA GLU A 72 19.37 -9.49 -0.86
C GLU A 72 18.90 -10.82 -0.27
N LYS A 73 18.92 -10.93 1.07
CA LYS A 73 18.37 -12.09 1.78
C LYS A 73 16.85 -12.18 1.59
N ALA A 74 16.14 -11.06 1.71
CA ALA A 74 14.68 -11.01 1.58
C ALA A 74 14.19 -11.51 0.22
N VAL A 75 14.86 -11.10 -0.87
CA VAL A 75 14.52 -11.51 -2.24
C VAL A 75 14.61 -13.02 -2.42
N SER A 76 15.55 -13.70 -1.74
CA SER A 76 15.65 -15.16 -1.78
C SER A 76 14.47 -15.87 -1.12
N LEU A 77 13.82 -15.22 -0.14
CA LEU A 77 12.67 -15.77 0.60
C LEU A 77 11.33 -15.41 -0.06
N CYS A 78 11.25 -14.20 -0.62
CA CYS A 78 10.04 -13.67 -1.26
C CYS A 78 10.41 -12.95 -2.56
N PRO A 79 10.55 -13.69 -3.68
CA PRO A 79 10.93 -13.09 -4.97
C PRO A 79 9.81 -12.24 -5.59
N TYR A 80 8.55 -12.50 -5.21
CA TYR A 80 7.38 -11.78 -5.71
C TYR A 80 6.55 -11.25 -4.53
N PRO A 81 6.97 -10.13 -3.91
CA PRO A 81 6.25 -9.56 -2.78
C PRO A 81 4.88 -9.02 -3.18
N GLY A 82 3.92 -9.14 -2.24
CA GLY A 82 2.59 -8.55 -2.34
C GLY A 82 1.87 -8.87 -3.65
N LEU A 83 1.77 -10.16 -3.97
CA LEU A 83 1.03 -10.62 -5.13
C LEU A 83 -0.46 -10.27 -5.01
N LEU A 84 -1.00 -9.64 -6.06
CA LEU A 84 -2.38 -9.21 -6.18
C LEU A 84 -2.95 -9.65 -7.53
N ILE A 85 -4.25 -9.92 -7.59
CA ILE A 85 -4.97 -10.17 -8.84
C ILE A 85 -5.93 -9.02 -9.08
N ASN A 86 -5.67 -8.25 -10.14
CA ASN A 86 -6.51 -7.15 -10.59
C ASN A 86 -7.40 -7.62 -11.74
N ILE A 87 -8.69 -7.83 -11.47
CA ILE A 87 -9.64 -8.29 -12.48
C ILE A 87 -10.13 -7.08 -13.28
N LYS A 88 -9.91 -7.11 -14.60
CA LYS A 88 -10.38 -6.09 -15.53
C LYS A 88 -11.16 -6.73 -16.69
N PRO A 89 -12.17 -6.06 -17.25
CA PRO A 89 -12.76 -6.48 -18.50
C PRO A 89 -11.70 -6.40 -19.60
N ALA A 90 -11.50 -7.48 -20.33
CA ALA A 90 -10.62 -7.58 -21.48
C ALA A 90 -11.41 -8.02 -22.70
N THR A 91 -11.11 -7.41 -23.84
CA THR A 91 -11.71 -7.78 -25.13
C THR A 91 -10.73 -8.68 -25.87
N PHE A 92 -11.20 -9.84 -26.32
CA PHE A 92 -10.43 -10.75 -27.17
C PHE A 92 -11.26 -11.14 -28.40
N VAL A 93 -10.57 -11.65 -29.42
CA VAL A 93 -11.21 -12.18 -30.63
C VAL A 93 -11.23 -13.70 -30.51
N SER A 94 -12.42 -14.30 -30.59
CA SER A 94 -12.58 -15.75 -30.56
C SER A 94 -12.02 -16.42 -31.82
N SER A 95 -11.89 -17.75 -31.78
CA SER A 95 -11.58 -18.55 -32.98
C SER A 95 -12.60 -18.39 -34.11
N SER A 96 -13.83 -17.95 -33.81
CA SER A 96 -14.87 -17.63 -34.79
C SER A 96 -14.80 -16.19 -35.33
N GLY A 97 -13.83 -15.38 -34.91
CA GLY A 97 -13.69 -13.98 -35.32
C GLY A 97 -14.57 -12.98 -34.55
N GLU A 98 -15.32 -13.44 -33.55
CA GLU A 98 -16.22 -12.62 -32.74
C GLU A 98 -15.43 -11.88 -31.64
N LYS A 99 -15.68 -10.58 -31.46
CA LYS A 99 -15.15 -9.83 -30.32
C LYS A 99 -15.95 -10.14 -29.07
N LYS A 100 -15.32 -10.74 -28.06
CA LYS A 100 -15.94 -11.03 -26.76
C LYS A 100 -15.25 -10.25 -25.65
N GLN A 101 -16.05 -9.79 -24.70
CA GLN A 101 -15.54 -9.19 -23.47
C GLN A 101 -15.67 -10.20 -22.34
N ILE A 102 -14.57 -10.45 -21.63
CA ILE A 102 -14.53 -11.34 -20.47
C ILE A 102 -13.80 -10.66 -19.32
N ALA A 103 -14.08 -11.11 -18.10
CA ALA A 103 -13.26 -10.76 -16.96
C ALA A 103 -11.91 -11.49 -17.06
N MET A 104 -10.81 -10.74 -17.11
CA MET A 104 -9.46 -11.28 -17.13
C MET A 104 -8.68 -10.76 -15.92
N GLY A 105 -7.99 -11.67 -15.22
CA GLY A 105 -7.14 -11.32 -14.09
C GLY A 105 -5.74 -10.93 -14.55
N ARG A 106 -5.25 -9.78 -14.11
CA ARG A 106 -3.84 -9.40 -14.19
C ARG A 106 -3.16 -9.73 -12.87
N LEU A 107 -2.09 -10.52 -12.91
CA LEU A 107 -1.23 -10.72 -11.75
C LEU A 107 -0.31 -9.50 -11.61
N GLU A 108 -0.27 -8.92 -10.41
CA GLU A 108 0.54 -7.76 -10.05
C GLU A 108 1.34 -8.09 -8.78
N SER A 109 2.46 -7.40 -8.56
CA SER A 109 3.29 -7.51 -7.34
C SER A 109 3.63 -6.11 -6.85
N THR A 110 3.72 -5.93 -5.54
CA THR A 110 4.00 -4.63 -4.92
C THR A 110 5.38 -4.63 -4.25
N MET A 111 6.22 -3.65 -4.60
CA MET A 111 7.62 -3.58 -4.13
C MET A 111 7.74 -3.47 -2.61
N GLN A 112 6.80 -2.79 -1.98
CA GLN A 112 6.80 -2.44 -0.57
C GLN A 112 6.50 -3.62 0.36
N ASN A 113 5.83 -4.64 -0.16
CA ASN A 113 5.53 -5.87 0.58
C ASN A 113 6.75 -6.80 0.69
N ILE A 114 7.92 -6.41 0.18
CA ILE A 114 9.19 -7.08 0.54
C ILE A 114 9.43 -7.01 2.05
N ALA A 115 8.79 -6.05 2.74
CA ALA A 115 8.84 -5.95 4.19
C ALA A 115 8.21 -7.15 4.92
N ASP A 116 7.33 -7.91 4.25
CA ASP A 116 6.53 -8.98 4.86
C ASP A 116 7.38 -10.15 5.35
N VAL A 117 8.64 -10.24 4.92
CA VAL A 117 9.59 -11.26 5.38
C VAL A 117 10.26 -10.90 6.71
N PHE A 118 10.24 -9.62 7.11
CA PHE A 118 10.89 -9.15 8.35
C PHE A 118 9.98 -9.37 9.57
N ILE A 119 9.51 -10.60 9.74
CA ILE A 119 8.68 -10.99 10.88
C ILE A 119 9.56 -11.00 12.15
N GLU A 120 8.99 -10.52 13.25
CA GLU A 120 9.59 -10.51 14.57
C GLU A 120 8.65 -11.17 15.59
N GLU A 121 9.20 -12.04 16.43
CA GLU A 121 8.45 -12.61 17.55
C GLU A 121 8.70 -11.79 18.81
N HIS A 122 7.61 -11.42 19.49
CA HIS A 122 7.67 -10.70 20.75
C HIS A 122 6.76 -11.35 21.81
N PRO A 123 7.02 -11.12 23.11
CA PRO A 123 6.05 -11.45 24.15
C PRO A 123 4.74 -10.67 23.94
N VAL A 124 3.59 -11.29 24.23
CA VAL A 124 2.27 -10.67 24.08
C VAL A 124 2.12 -9.38 24.90
N SER A 125 2.83 -9.25 26.03
CA SER A 125 2.80 -8.07 26.90
C SER A 125 3.61 -6.87 26.39
N SER A 126 4.40 -7.04 25.33
CA SER A 126 5.27 -5.96 24.82
C SER A 126 4.50 -4.94 23.99
N GLU A 127 4.99 -3.70 23.96
CA GLU A 127 4.42 -2.65 23.12
C GLU A 127 4.40 -3.04 21.63
N PRO A 128 3.37 -2.62 20.87
CA PRO A 128 3.23 -2.97 19.45
C PRO A 128 4.23 -2.20 18.60
N LYS A 129 5.44 -2.76 18.45
CA LYS A 129 6.52 -2.24 17.60
C LYS A 129 7.35 -3.35 16.96
N THR A 130 8.15 -2.97 15.97
CA THR A 130 9.16 -3.79 15.27
C THR A 130 10.51 -3.10 15.37
N GLU A 131 11.60 -3.86 15.44
CA GLU A 131 12.97 -3.34 15.47
C GLU A 131 13.65 -3.42 14.08
N LYS A 132 13.25 -4.39 13.24
CA LYS A 132 13.82 -4.59 11.90
C LYS A 132 13.27 -3.61 10.86
N THR A 133 12.03 -3.18 11.05
CA THR A 133 11.31 -2.29 10.14
C THR A 133 10.76 -1.10 10.91
N PHE A 134 10.74 0.07 10.29
CA PHE A 134 10.25 1.29 10.92
C PHE A 134 9.59 2.23 9.92
N VAL A 135 8.79 3.15 10.45
CA VAL A 135 8.18 4.25 9.70
C VAL A 135 8.90 5.54 10.04
N MET A 136 9.33 6.27 9.01
CA MET A 136 9.73 7.66 9.14
C MET A 136 8.55 8.54 8.72
N TYR A 137 8.06 9.36 9.64
CA TYR A 137 6.97 10.28 9.36
C TYR A 137 7.49 11.59 8.78
N ASN A 138 6.86 12.08 7.72
CA ASN A 138 7.24 13.33 7.06
C ASN A 138 6.01 14.14 6.68
N ASP A 139 6.11 15.47 6.77
CA ASP A 139 5.04 16.38 6.39
C ASP A 139 5.05 16.62 4.87
N ARG A 140 4.49 15.65 4.14
CA ARG A 140 4.33 15.72 2.70
C ARG A 140 2.89 16.05 2.34
N LYS A 141 2.69 17.17 1.63
CA LYS A 141 1.35 17.64 1.22
C LYS A 141 0.79 16.93 -0.04
N LYS A 142 1.60 16.15 -0.77
CA LYS A 142 1.20 15.47 -2.02
C LYS A 142 1.78 14.07 -2.12
N THR A 143 0.93 13.09 -2.35
CA THR A 143 1.29 11.67 -2.36
C THR A 143 1.10 11.00 -3.70
N ILE A 144 0.34 11.62 -4.61
CA ILE A 144 0.06 11.03 -5.92
C ILE A 144 0.97 11.57 -7.02
N SER A 145 1.25 10.70 -8.00
CA SER A 145 2.02 11.00 -9.21
C SER A 145 1.25 12.01 -10.05
N THR A 146 1.85 13.19 -10.26
CA THR A 146 1.29 14.31 -11.05
C THR A 146 1.04 13.98 -12.53
N THR A 147 1.52 12.83 -12.99
CA THR A 147 1.54 12.42 -14.41
C THR A 147 0.38 11.53 -14.84
N LYS A 148 -0.46 11.01 -13.93
CA LYS A 148 -1.54 10.07 -14.32
C LYS A 148 -2.82 10.75 -14.81
N LYS A 149 -3.03 12.02 -14.47
CA LYS A 149 -4.19 12.80 -14.90
C LYS A 149 -3.71 14.15 -15.41
N ALA A 150 -4.17 14.53 -16.61
CA ALA A 150 -3.92 15.87 -17.12
C ALA A 150 -4.57 16.91 -16.19
N TYR A 151 -3.93 18.08 -16.06
CA TYR A 151 -4.51 19.20 -15.33
C TYR A 151 -5.86 19.60 -15.95
N VAL A 152 -6.86 19.81 -15.12
CA VAL A 152 -8.18 20.33 -15.50
C VAL A 152 -8.39 21.68 -14.82
N PRO A 153 -8.55 22.79 -15.56
CA PRO A 153 -8.83 24.10 -14.98
C PRO A 153 -10.05 24.08 -14.05
N GLY A 154 -9.88 24.57 -12.81
CA GLY A 154 -10.92 24.55 -11.78
C GLY A 154 -11.12 23.19 -11.09
N GLY A 155 -10.35 22.16 -11.46
CA GLY A 155 -10.32 20.86 -10.79
C GLY A 155 -9.53 20.88 -9.47
N SER A 156 -9.62 19.79 -8.70
CA SER A 156 -8.86 19.66 -7.45
C SER A 156 -7.35 19.61 -7.71
N LEU A 157 -6.61 20.58 -7.15
CA LEU A 157 -5.13 20.64 -7.18
C LEU A 157 -4.45 19.48 -6.43
N GLN A 158 -5.23 18.66 -5.74
CA GLN A 158 -4.77 17.47 -5.02
C GLN A 158 -4.33 16.38 -5.99
N GLU A 159 -4.89 16.34 -7.20
CA GLU A 159 -4.56 15.31 -8.19
C GLU A 159 -3.42 15.70 -9.14
N THR A 160 -3.47 16.92 -9.68
CA THR A 160 -2.48 17.41 -10.64
C THR A 160 -2.26 18.92 -10.44
N PRO A 161 -1.02 19.41 -10.21
CA PRO A 161 -0.74 20.83 -10.22
C PRO A 161 -0.84 21.42 -11.62
N GLU A 162 -1.18 22.72 -11.71
CA GLU A 162 -0.78 23.53 -12.87
C GLU A 162 0.73 23.38 -13.08
N GLN A 163 1.15 23.09 -14.31
CA GLN A 163 2.56 22.93 -14.73
C GLN A 163 3.26 21.61 -14.33
N GLY A 164 2.52 20.56 -13.98
CA GLY A 164 3.08 19.21 -14.01
C GLY A 164 3.32 18.75 -15.45
N PHE A 165 4.54 18.93 -15.97
CA PHE A 165 4.98 18.38 -17.25
C PHE A 165 5.10 16.85 -17.19
#